data_AF-A0A5N5PU86-F1
#
_entry.id   AF-A0A5N5PU86-F1
#
_cell.length_a   1.000
_cell.length_b   1.000
_cell.length_c   1.000
_cell.angle_alpha   90.00
_cell.angle_beta   90.00
_cell.angle_gamma   90.00
#
_symmetry.space_group_name_H-M   'P 1'
#
loop_
_entity.id
_entity.type
_entity.pdbx_description
1 polymer ?
#
loop_
_entity_poly.entity_id
_entity_poly.type
_entity_poly.pdbx_seq_one_letter_code
_entity_poly.pdbx_strand_id
1 'polypeptide(L)'
;MEDAFWDFDHGLGGLLAGVFPRWTARKAWRGREKLAAAFEEWIRERRYKGQDVPDIVKQRIRIAEEHGFSTAAAARSEVSFLFAGIVNTATTTFWTLLQIFAREELRDEVRREVERCVSEHGAEGEGRLSLERLKADCPVLLAVVRECLRLGSDTYSVRLVKTDTELAGGSYVLKAGSVVQIAGGVMHADRTIWGDNVDVFDHTRFFKTGKEANGSDHRFEGEERPKVQQSVSGGVHPAAFRAFGGGKTLCPGRYFAINEILVFVAVIVLTLDFEAVDGIGEIGIPKKNDSVLPVHVLEPVEPVKVSVRRREDVRKITV
;
A
#
# COMPACT_ATOMS: atom_id res chain seq x y z
N MET A 1 9.96 -15.54 14.09
CA MET A 1 9.42 -14.19 14.38
C MET A 1 8.29 -13.87 13.42
N GLU A 2 8.47 -14.20 12.14
CA GLU A 2 7.44 -14.12 11.11
C GLU A 2 6.10 -14.78 11.48
N ASP A 3 6.06 -16.06 11.89
CA ASP A 3 4.80 -16.69 12.31
C ASP A 3 4.08 -15.91 13.43
N ALA A 4 4.84 -15.32 14.35
CA ALA A 4 4.27 -14.54 15.44
C ALA A 4 3.66 -13.21 14.96
N PHE A 5 4.21 -12.65 13.88
CA PHE A 5 3.67 -11.48 13.20
C PHE A 5 2.34 -11.81 12.51
N TRP A 6 2.31 -12.86 11.69
CA TRP A 6 1.08 -13.27 11.00
C TRP A 6 -0.01 -13.74 11.96
N ASP A 7 0.36 -14.44 13.05
CA ASP A 7 -0.58 -14.76 14.13
C ASP A 7 -1.22 -13.52 14.75
N PHE A 8 -0.41 -12.46 14.96
CA PHE A 8 -0.88 -11.18 15.49
C PHE A 8 -1.80 -10.46 14.51
N ASP A 9 -1.37 -10.34 13.24
CA ASP A 9 -2.08 -9.66 12.17
C ASP A 9 -3.45 -10.31 11.88
N HIS A 10 -3.46 -11.61 11.54
CA HIS A 10 -4.68 -12.33 11.17
C HIS A 10 -5.70 -12.45 12.31
N GLY A 11 -5.27 -12.31 13.56
CA GLY A 11 -6.17 -12.27 14.72
C GLY A 11 -6.40 -10.89 15.31
N LEU A 12 -6.01 -9.81 14.62
CA LEU A 12 -6.13 -8.44 15.10
C LEU A 12 -7.58 -8.05 15.43
N GLY A 13 -8.57 -8.52 14.64
CA GLY A 13 -9.99 -8.28 14.91
C GLY A 13 -10.42 -8.78 16.30
N GLY A 14 -9.95 -9.97 16.71
CA GLY A 14 -10.22 -10.52 18.04
C GLY A 14 -9.51 -9.73 19.16
N LEU A 15 -8.31 -9.21 18.89
CA LEU A 15 -7.62 -8.32 19.83
C LEU A 15 -8.34 -6.98 20.01
N LEU A 16 -8.87 -6.41 18.93
CA LEU A 16 -9.63 -5.15 18.95
C LEU A 16 -10.98 -5.28 19.64
N ALA A 17 -11.66 -6.43 19.48
CA ALA A 17 -12.88 -6.73 20.21
C ALA A 17 -12.67 -6.73 21.74
N GLY A 18 -11.45 -7.02 22.20
CA GLY A 18 -11.03 -6.83 23.60
C GLY A 18 -11.66 -7.79 24.61
N VAL A 19 -12.47 -8.76 24.16
CA VAL A 19 -13.16 -9.72 25.03
C VAL A 19 -12.18 -10.79 25.52
N PHE A 20 -11.49 -10.57 26.65
CA PHE A 20 -10.58 -11.55 27.25
C PHE A 20 -9.56 -12.14 26.24
N PRO A 21 -8.72 -11.30 25.59
CA PRO A 21 -7.93 -11.68 24.41
C PRO A 21 -6.92 -12.81 24.64
N ARG A 22 -6.49 -13.04 25.89
CA ARG A 22 -5.61 -14.17 26.25
C ARG A 22 -6.26 -15.53 25.99
N TRP A 23 -7.59 -15.58 25.96
CA TRP A 23 -8.39 -16.78 25.76
C TRP A 23 -9.08 -16.79 24.40
N THR A 24 -9.75 -15.69 24.02
CA THR A 24 -10.55 -15.60 22.78
C THR A 24 -9.73 -15.33 21.53
N ALA A 25 -8.58 -14.65 21.66
CA ALA A 25 -7.65 -14.33 20.58
C ALA A 25 -6.23 -14.84 20.92
N ARG A 26 -6.16 -16.02 21.54
CA ARG A 26 -4.94 -16.53 22.20
C ARG A 26 -3.72 -16.59 21.30
N LYS A 27 -3.88 -17.00 20.03
CA LYS A 27 -2.78 -17.10 19.06
C LYS A 27 -2.22 -15.71 18.76
N ALA A 28 -3.08 -14.76 18.41
CA ALA A 28 -2.73 -13.37 18.15
C ALA A 28 -2.15 -12.65 19.36
N TRP A 29 -2.72 -12.88 20.55
CA TRP A 29 -2.21 -12.31 21.79
C TRP A 29 -0.78 -12.79 22.04
N ARG A 30 -0.52 -14.10 21.92
CA ARG A 30 0.84 -14.67 22.06
C ARG A 30 1.80 -14.16 21.00
N GLY A 31 1.35 -14.07 19.75
CA GLY A 31 2.13 -13.50 18.65
C GLY A 31 2.60 -12.08 18.98
N ARG A 32 1.65 -11.20 19.34
CA ARG A 32 1.93 -9.80 19.71
C ARG A 32 2.88 -9.68 20.91
N GLU A 33 2.66 -10.45 21.99
CA GLU A 33 3.54 -10.37 23.15
C GLU A 33 4.95 -10.93 22.84
N LYS A 34 5.08 -11.94 21.97
CA LYS A 34 6.39 -12.43 21.50
C LYS A 34 7.14 -11.38 20.70
N LEU A 35 6.45 -10.65 19.82
CA LEU A 35 7.03 -9.52 19.08
C LEU A 35 7.49 -8.41 20.03
N ALA A 36 6.61 -8.01 20.96
CA ALA A 36 6.92 -6.95 21.93
C ALA A 36 8.12 -7.31 22.79
N ALA A 37 8.21 -8.56 23.28
CA ALA A 37 9.35 -9.02 24.07
C ALA A 37 10.68 -8.96 23.27
N ALA A 38 10.66 -9.37 21.99
CA ALA A 38 11.85 -9.31 21.15
C ALA A 38 12.31 -7.86 20.88
N PHE A 39 11.38 -6.94 20.61
CA PHE A 39 11.72 -5.53 20.49
C PHE A 39 12.22 -4.94 21.82
N GLU A 40 11.65 -5.35 22.95
CA GLU A 40 12.09 -4.87 24.26
C GLU A 40 13.52 -5.30 24.57
N GLU A 41 13.86 -6.56 24.29
CA GLU A 41 15.22 -7.10 24.39
C GLU A 41 16.17 -6.32 23.46
N TRP A 42 15.79 -6.16 22.20
CA TRP A 42 16.58 -5.43 21.19
C TRP A 42 16.84 -3.97 21.58
N ILE A 43 15.86 -3.28 22.16
CA ILE A 43 16.00 -1.91 22.67
C ILE A 43 16.89 -1.88 23.92
N ARG A 44 16.67 -2.80 24.87
CA ARG A 44 17.44 -2.89 26.13
C ARG A 44 18.93 -3.11 25.88
N GLU A 45 19.24 -3.96 24.91
CA GLU A 45 20.62 -4.23 24.46
C GLU A 45 21.20 -3.13 23.56
N ARG A 46 20.43 -2.07 23.27
CA ARG A 46 20.81 -0.95 22.41
C ARG A 46 21.21 -1.38 21.00
N ARG A 47 20.75 -2.54 20.53
CA ARG A 47 20.99 -3.03 19.18
C ARG A 47 20.43 -2.08 18.11
N TYR A 48 19.41 -1.29 18.46
CA TYR A 48 18.88 -0.22 17.61
C TYR A 48 19.89 0.85 17.21
N LYS A 49 21.03 0.95 17.92
CA LYS A 49 22.12 1.88 17.58
C LYS A 49 23.09 1.32 16.53
N GLY A 50 22.87 0.10 16.04
CA GLY A 50 23.66 -0.52 14.98
C GLY A 50 23.76 0.36 13.74
N GLN A 51 24.89 0.25 13.02
CA GLN A 51 25.11 1.02 11.79
C GLN A 51 24.13 0.61 10.67
N ASP A 52 23.71 -0.65 10.68
CA ASP A 52 22.75 -1.28 9.77
C ASP A 52 21.27 -0.91 10.06
N VAL A 53 21.00 -0.27 11.19
CA VAL A 53 19.63 0.13 11.56
C VAL A 53 19.27 1.46 10.89
N PRO A 54 18.12 1.57 10.21
CA PRO A 54 17.71 2.82 9.57
C PRO A 54 17.50 3.96 10.57
N ASP A 55 17.87 5.19 10.17
CA ASP A 55 17.79 6.37 11.03
C ASP A 55 16.39 6.66 11.54
N ILE A 56 15.36 6.38 10.73
CA ILE A 56 13.97 6.55 11.17
C ILE A 56 13.65 5.71 12.41
N VAL A 57 14.17 4.48 12.50
CA VAL A 57 13.96 3.59 13.65
C VAL A 57 14.71 4.15 14.87
N LYS A 58 15.97 4.58 14.68
CA LYS A 58 16.78 5.22 15.72
C LYS A 58 16.09 6.45 16.30
N GLN A 59 15.58 7.34 15.44
CA GLN A 59 14.91 8.56 15.86
C GLN A 59 13.58 8.26 16.58
N ARG A 60 12.79 7.27 16.13
CA ARG A 60 11.56 6.89 16.84
C ARG A 60 11.82 6.43 18.28
N ILE A 61 12.80 5.56 18.47
CA ILE A 61 13.15 5.06 19.81
C ILE A 61 13.69 6.21 20.67
N ARG A 62 14.56 7.05 20.11
CA ARG A 62 15.07 8.26 20.79
C ARG A 62 13.93 9.18 21.22
N ILE A 63 12.99 9.50 20.33
CA ILE A 63 11.83 10.35 20.65
C ILE A 63 10.98 9.72 21.75
N ALA A 64 10.78 8.40 21.72
CA ALA A 64 10.06 7.69 22.77
C ALA A 64 10.76 7.85 24.13
N GLU A 65 12.07 7.65 24.18
CA GLU A 65 12.89 7.85 25.39
C GLU A 65 12.82 9.31 25.89
N GLU A 66 12.96 10.30 24.99
CA GLU A 66 12.88 11.73 25.32
C GLU A 66 11.52 12.14 25.90
N HIS A 67 10.44 11.47 25.50
CA HIS A 67 9.09 11.69 26.02
C HIS A 67 8.71 10.76 27.19
N GLY A 68 9.70 10.05 27.77
CA GLY A 68 9.51 9.26 28.98
C GLY A 68 8.81 7.93 28.79
N PHE A 69 8.80 7.37 27.57
CA PHE A 69 8.29 6.01 27.37
C PHE A 69 9.20 5.01 28.07
N SER A 70 8.61 4.04 28.77
CA SER A 70 9.36 2.88 29.24
C SER A 70 9.85 2.05 28.04
N THR A 71 10.91 1.25 28.23
CA THR A 71 11.41 0.34 27.19
C THR A 71 10.32 -0.57 26.64
N ALA A 72 9.45 -1.10 27.52
CA ALA A 72 8.31 -1.92 27.11
C ALA A 72 7.27 -1.13 26.28
N ALA A 73 7.03 0.14 26.60
CA ALA A 73 6.14 1.00 25.81
C ALA A 73 6.74 1.32 24.43
N ALA A 74 8.03 1.66 24.38
CA ALA A 74 8.75 1.87 23.12
C ALA A 74 8.74 0.61 22.25
N ALA A 75 8.96 -0.57 22.84
CA ALA A 75 8.91 -1.85 22.12
C ALA A 75 7.53 -2.13 21.51
N ARG A 76 6.44 -1.88 22.25
CA ARG A 76 5.08 -2.01 21.73
C ARG A 76 4.76 -1.00 20.62
N SER A 77 5.33 0.21 20.71
CA SER A 77 5.27 1.18 19.62
C SER A 77 5.93 0.64 18.35
N GLU A 78 7.11 0.03 18.45
CA GLU A 78 7.79 -0.58 17.30
C GLU A 78 7.03 -1.76 16.69
N VAL A 79 6.31 -2.57 17.48
CA VAL A 79 5.36 -3.57 16.93
C VAL A 79 4.28 -2.91 16.07
N SER A 80 3.82 -1.73 16.47
CA SER A 80 2.79 -1.00 15.73
C SER A 80 3.33 -0.41 14.42
N PHE A 81 4.58 0.06 14.41
CA PHE A 81 5.27 0.50 13.19
C PHE A 81 5.60 -0.67 12.25
N LEU A 82 5.96 -1.84 12.79
CA LEU A 82 6.17 -3.06 12.01
C LEU A 82 4.88 -3.45 11.26
N PHE A 83 3.75 -3.48 11.97
CA PHE A 83 2.44 -3.72 11.38
C PHE A 83 2.10 -2.68 10.30
N ALA A 84 2.22 -1.39 10.63
CA ALA A 84 1.87 -0.31 9.70
C ALA A 84 2.74 -0.31 8.43
N GLY A 85 4.01 -0.73 8.55
CA GLY A 85 4.98 -0.74 7.47
C GLY A 85 4.93 -1.97 6.56
N ILE A 86 4.32 -3.09 6.99
CA ILE A 86 4.36 -4.35 6.24
C ILE A 86 3.01 -4.69 5.60
N VAL A 87 1.93 -4.67 6.38
CA VAL A 87 0.69 -5.38 5.96
C VAL A 87 0.08 -4.78 4.70
N ASN A 88 0.00 -3.44 4.62
CA ASN A 88 -0.57 -2.78 3.46
C ASN A 88 0.33 -2.87 2.23
N THR A 89 1.64 -2.70 2.38
CA THR A 89 2.60 -2.69 1.26
C THR A 89 2.79 -4.08 0.69
N ALA A 90 2.88 -5.12 1.52
CA ALA A 90 2.94 -6.51 1.08
C ALA A 90 1.69 -6.90 0.28
N THR A 91 0.49 -6.67 0.82
CA THR A 91 -0.76 -7.05 0.14
C THR A 91 -1.00 -6.23 -1.12
N THR A 92 -0.70 -4.93 -1.11
CA THR A 92 -0.81 -4.10 -2.32
C THR A 92 0.19 -4.54 -3.40
N THR A 93 1.41 -4.91 -3.00
CA THR A 93 2.44 -5.44 -3.92
C THR A 93 1.97 -6.76 -4.54
N PHE A 94 1.41 -7.66 -3.73
CA PHE A 94 0.80 -8.90 -4.22
C PHE A 94 -0.26 -8.61 -5.30
N TRP A 95 -1.25 -7.76 -5.01
CA TRP A 95 -2.29 -7.42 -5.99
C TRP A 95 -1.72 -6.75 -7.23
N THR A 96 -0.76 -5.84 -7.07
CA THR A 96 -0.11 -5.15 -8.19
C THR A 96 0.59 -6.13 -9.11
N LEU A 97 1.43 -7.02 -8.57
CA LEU A 97 2.11 -8.05 -9.35
C LEU A 97 1.11 -8.98 -10.03
N LEU A 98 0.07 -9.42 -9.31
CA LEU A 98 -0.94 -10.30 -9.87
C LEU A 98 -1.68 -9.65 -11.04
N GLN A 99 -2.10 -8.39 -10.92
CA GLN A 99 -2.79 -7.69 -12.01
C GLN A 99 -1.90 -7.50 -13.24
N ILE A 100 -0.60 -7.23 -13.02
CA ILE A 100 0.39 -7.10 -14.10
C ILE A 100 0.61 -8.43 -14.80
N PHE A 101 0.97 -9.48 -14.07
CA PHE A 101 1.35 -10.76 -14.68
C PHE A 101 0.16 -11.59 -15.19
N ALA A 102 -1.05 -11.34 -14.69
CA ALA A 102 -2.26 -11.93 -15.27
C ALA A 102 -2.63 -11.33 -16.64
N ARG A 103 -1.97 -10.26 -17.09
CA ARG A 103 -2.27 -9.55 -18.35
C ARG A 103 -1.00 -9.27 -19.14
N GLU A 104 -0.80 -10.03 -20.21
CA GLU A 104 0.38 -9.93 -21.06
C GLU A 104 0.67 -8.51 -21.57
N GLU A 105 -0.33 -7.83 -22.14
CA GLU A 105 -0.17 -6.47 -22.67
C GLU A 105 0.25 -5.46 -21.58
N LEU A 106 -0.36 -5.56 -20.40
CA LEU A 106 -0.05 -4.69 -19.26
C LEU A 106 1.35 -4.98 -18.70
N ARG A 107 1.73 -6.26 -18.60
CA ARG A 107 3.07 -6.69 -18.23
C ARG A 107 4.11 -6.08 -19.14
N ASP A 108 3.92 -6.20 -20.45
CA ASP A 108 4.88 -5.74 -21.45
C ASP A 108 4.96 -4.21 -21.49
N GLU A 109 3.85 -3.52 -21.27
CA GLU A 109 3.85 -2.07 -21.10
C GLU A 109 4.60 -1.60 -19.85
N VAL A 110 4.30 -2.17 -18.69
CA VAL A 110 4.99 -1.83 -17.44
C VAL A 110 6.49 -2.15 -17.54
N ARG A 111 6.85 -3.27 -18.19
CA ARG A 111 8.26 -3.61 -18.47
C ARG A 111 8.94 -2.50 -19.25
N ARG A 112 8.36 -2.06 -20.36
CA ARG A 112 8.92 -0.96 -21.17
C ARG A 112 9.07 0.34 -20.37
N GLU A 113 8.13 0.66 -19.48
CA GLU A 113 8.25 1.84 -18.61
C GLU A 113 9.43 1.73 -17.65
N VAL A 114 9.53 0.58 -16.97
CA VAL A 114 10.53 0.35 -15.93
C VAL A 114 11.93 0.18 -16.52
N GLU A 115 12.07 -0.50 -17.66
CA GLU A 115 13.35 -0.68 -18.36
C GLU A 115 13.98 0.66 -18.73
N ARG A 116 13.15 1.64 -19.14
CA ARG A 116 13.64 3.01 -19.40
C ARG A 116 14.22 3.67 -18.17
N CYS A 117 13.81 3.28 -16.96
CA CYS A 117 14.27 3.85 -15.70
C CYS A 117 15.59 3.27 -15.18
N VAL A 118 16.14 2.27 -15.89
CA VAL A 118 17.44 1.65 -15.57
C VAL A 118 18.53 2.37 -16.37
N SER A 119 19.57 2.84 -15.68
CA SER A 119 20.82 3.30 -16.30
C SER A 119 21.92 2.26 -16.16
N GLU A 120 22.92 2.29 -17.04
CA GLU A 120 24.14 1.51 -16.85
C GLU A 120 24.86 1.93 -15.57
N HIS A 121 25.33 0.96 -14.79
CA HIS A 121 26.02 1.24 -13.53
C HIS A 121 26.99 0.12 -13.18
N GLY A 122 28.29 0.42 -13.12
CA GLY A 122 29.31 -0.57 -12.77
C GLY A 122 29.83 -1.33 -13.98
N ALA A 123 29.96 -2.66 -13.85
CA ALA A 123 30.46 -3.51 -14.93
C ALA A 123 29.42 -3.72 -16.04
N GLU A 124 29.87 -4.20 -17.20
CA GLU A 124 28.99 -4.55 -18.32
C GLU A 124 27.95 -5.59 -17.86
N GLY A 125 26.66 -5.27 -18.02
CA GLY A 125 25.55 -6.10 -17.52
C GLY A 125 25.01 -5.73 -16.13
N GLU A 126 25.53 -4.69 -15.47
CA GLU A 126 24.97 -4.12 -14.24
C GLU A 126 24.13 -2.86 -14.52
N GLY A 127 22.93 -2.80 -13.94
CA GLY A 127 21.99 -1.69 -14.08
C GLY A 127 21.62 -1.07 -12.74
N ARG A 128 21.33 0.23 -12.74
CA ARG A 128 20.81 0.94 -11.57
C ARG A 128 19.42 1.52 -11.86
N LEU A 129 18.46 1.13 -11.03
CA LEU A 129 17.07 1.55 -11.10
C LEU A 129 16.87 2.88 -10.36
N SER A 130 16.39 3.91 -11.05
CA SER A 130 16.12 5.19 -10.42
C SER A 130 14.69 5.28 -9.88
N LEU A 131 14.55 5.36 -8.55
CA LEU A 131 13.26 5.63 -7.89
C LEU A 131 12.65 6.98 -8.32
N GLU A 132 13.47 7.99 -8.58
CA GLU A 132 12.97 9.28 -9.07
C GLU A 132 12.27 9.11 -10.42
N ARG A 133 12.91 8.37 -11.33
CA ARG A 133 12.37 8.09 -12.66
C ARG A 133 11.17 7.16 -12.62
N LEU A 134 11.15 6.15 -11.76
CA LEU A 134 9.95 5.31 -11.57
C LEU A 134 8.69 6.14 -11.27
N LYS A 135 8.81 7.21 -10.47
CA LYS A 135 7.67 8.07 -10.15
C LYS A 135 7.30 9.03 -11.28
N ALA A 136 8.28 9.48 -12.05
CA ALA A 136 8.10 10.50 -13.08
C ALA A 136 7.72 9.90 -14.45
N ASP A 137 8.29 8.74 -14.77
CA ASP A 137 8.33 8.15 -16.11
C ASP A 137 7.59 6.79 -16.20
N CYS A 138 7.01 6.28 -15.11
CA CYS A 138 6.18 5.06 -15.10
C CYS A 138 4.72 5.32 -14.71
N PRO A 139 3.97 6.09 -15.52
CA PRO A 139 2.55 6.36 -15.26
C PRO A 139 1.70 5.08 -15.22
N VAL A 140 1.91 4.10 -16.09
CA VAL A 140 1.11 2.87 -16.11
C VAL A 140 1.32 2.10 -14.80
N LEU A 141 2.57 1.89 -14.37
CA LEU A 141 2.85 1.22 -13.09
C LEU A 141 2.17 1.94 -11.91
N LEU A 142 2.29 3.27 -11.83
CA LEU A 142 1.66 4.04 -10.77
C LEU A 142 0.12 3.94 -10.80
N ALA A 143 -0.47 3.91 -11.99
CA ALA A 143 -1.90 3.77 -12.18
C ALA A 143 -2.40 2.39 -11.73
N VAL A 144 -1.66 1.32 -12.04
CA VAL A 144 -1.95 -0.05 -11.56
C VAL A 144 -1.94 -0.10 -10.03
N VAL A 145 -0.90 0.44 -9.38
CA VAL A 145 -0.82 0.46 -7.90
C VAL A 145 -2.02 1.17 -7.29
N ARG A 146 -2.45 2.29 -7.88
CA ARG A 146 -3.59 3.06 -7.38
C ARG A 146 -4.93 2.35 -7.59
N GLU A 147 -5.11 1.68 -8.72
CA GLU A 147 -6.32 0.90 -8.95
C GLU A 147 -6.38 -0.32 -8.02
N CYS A 148 -5.25 -0.98 -7.76
CA CYS A 148 -5.17 -2.03 -6.74
C CYS A 148 -5.52 -1.51 -5.36
N LEU A 149 -5.01 -0.33 -4.97
CA LEU A 149 -5.36 0.32 -3.71
C LEU A 149 -6.84 0.71 -3.63
N ARG A 150 -7.45 1.17 -4.73
CA ARG A 150 -8.89 1.49 -4.76
C ARG A 150 -9.73 0.24 -4.53
N LEU A 151 -9.47 -0.82 -5.29
CA LEU A 151 -10.23 -2.07 -5.24
C LEU A 151 -9.97 -2.88 -3.95
N GLY A 152 -8.77 -2.83 -3.41
CA GLY A 152 -8.37 -3.61 -2.24
C GLY A 152 -8.58 -2.91 -0.90
N SER A 153 -8.75 -1.58 -0.87
CA SER A 153 -8.91 -0.82 0.38
C SER A 153 -10.38 -0.56 0.70
N ASP A 154 -10.89 -1.34 1.67
CA ASP A 154 -12.23 -1.20 2.25
C ASP A 154 -12.23 -0.40 3.56
N THR A 155 -11.14 0.33 3.82
CA THR A 155 -10.94 1.01 5.10
C THR A 155 -11.96 2.12 5.35
N TYR A 156 -12.22 2.41 6.62
CA TYR A 156 -13.10 3.48 7.04
C TYR A 156 -12.42 4.37 8.09
N SER A 157 -12.78 5.65 8.10
CA SER A 157 -12.33 6.58 9.15
C SER A 157 -13.46 6.85 10.12
N VAL A 158 -13.16 6.76 11.42
CA VAL A 158 -14.13 7.00 12.50
C VAL A 158 -13.79 8.30 13.23
N ARG A 159 -14.81 9.06 13.62
CA ARG A 159 -14.71 10.24 14.48
C ARG A 159 -15.77 10.20 15.56
N LEU A 160 -15.38 10.49 16.80
CA LEU A 160 -16.31 10.85 17.87
C LEU A 160 -16.57 12.35 17.79
N VAL A 161 -17.83 12.75 17.63
CA VAL A 161 -18.24 14.14 17.62
C VAL A 161 -18.13 14.68 19.05
N LYS A 162 -17.23 15.64 19.26
CA LYS A 162 -16.97 16.21 20.60
C LYS A 162 -17.93 17.34 20.97
N THR A 163 -18.44 18.04 19.97
CA THR A 163 -19.34 19.20 20.09
C THR A 163 -20.33 19.17 18.95
N ASP A 164 -21.56 19.62 19.18
CA ASP A 164 -22.55 19.77 18.11
C ASP A 164 -21.92 20.53 16.93
N THR A 165 -22.00 19.94 15.74
CA THR A 165 -21.29 20.42 14.55
C THR A 165 -22.24 20.46 13.37
N GLU A 166 -22.40 21.63 12.76
CA GLU A 166 -23.19 21.83 11.56
C GLU A 166 -22.39 21.50 10.29
N LEU A 167 -23.04 20.84 9.33
CA LEU A 167 -22.50 20.55 8.00
C LEU A 167 -23.41 21.13 6.91
N ALA A 168 -22.85 21.34 5.72
CA ALA A 168 -23.57 21.85 4.54
C ALA A 168 -24.43 23.09 4.84
N GLY A 169 -23.82 24.10 5.48
CA GLY A 169 -24.47 25.37 5.79
C GLY A 169 -25.63 25.25 6.78
N GLY A 170 -25.60 24.27 7.70
CA GLY A 170 -26.64 24.06 8.71
C GLY A 170 -27.70 23.02 8.33
N SER A 171 -27.63 22.46 7.11
CA SER A 171 -28.59 21.44 6.64
C SER A 171 -28.53 20.13 7.42
N TYR A 172 -27.38 19.83 8.03
CA TYR A 172 -27.18 18.66 8.87
C TYR A 172 -26.49 19.05 10.18
N VAL A 173 -26.99 18.53 11.30
CA VAL A 173 -26.40 18.73 12.62
C VAL A 173 -25.91 17.40 13.17
N LEU A 174 -24.60 17.28 13.35
CA LEU A 174 -23.98 16.16 14.04
C LEU A 174 -23.98 16.44 15.54
N LYS A 175 -24.64 15.60 16.33
CA LYS A 175 -24.72 15.75 17.79
C LYS A 175 -23.46 15.29 18.51
N ALA A 176 -23.07 16.00 19.56
CA ALA A 176 -22.01 15.57 20.47
C ALA A 176 -22.30 14.16 21.01
N GLY A 177 -21.27 13.33 21.09
CA GLY A 177 -21.37 11.92 21.46
C GLY A 177 -21.67 10.96 20.30
N SER A 178 -22.15 11.46 19.16
CA SER A 178 -22.35 10.63 17.97
C SER A 178 -21.04 10.18 17.34
N VAL A 179 -21.08 9.03 16.67
CA VAL A 179 -19.96 8.51 15.89
C VAL A 179 -20.23 8.75 14.40
N VAL A 180 -19.26 9.37 13.73
CA VAL A 180 -19.27 9.55 12.27
C VAL A 180 -18.29 8.59 11.65
N GLN A 181 -18.76 7.84 10.66
CA GLN A 181 -17.95 6.93 9.87
C GLN A 181 -17.91 7.38 8.41
N ILE A 182 -16.70 7.52 7.87
CA ILE A 182 -16.46 7.80 6.46
C ILE A 182 -16.00 6.50 5.81
N ALA A 183 -16.92 5.83 5.11
CA ALA A 183 -16.72 4.50 4.54
C ALA A 183 -15.94 4.57 3.21
N GLY A 184 -14.62 4.47 3.28
CA GLY A 184 -13.74 4.54 2.10
C GLY A 184 -14.04 3.44 1.08
N GLY A 185 -14.27 2.20 1.53
CA GLY A 185 -14.66 1.10 0.64
C GLY A 185 -15.95 1.37 -0.14
N VAL A 186 -16.98 1.92 0.51
CA VAL A 186 -18.24 2.29 -0.15
C VAL A 186 -17.98 3.40 -1.18
N MET A 187 -17.19 4.41 -0.81
CA MET A 187 -16.81 5.48 -1.75
C MET A 187 -16.02 4.94 -2.95
N HIS A 188 -15.14 3.96 -2.74
CA HIS A 188 -14.38 3.30 -3.81
C HIS A 188 -15.25 2.45 -4.74
N ALA A 189 -16.37 1.91 -4.24
CA ALA A 189 -17.32 1.09 -4.97
C ALA A 189 -18.51 1.88 -5.56
N ASP A 190 -18.55 3.20 -5.36
CA ASP A 190 -19.66 4.03 -5.81
C ASP A 190 -19.60 4.30 -7.32
N ARG A 191 -20.56 3.76 -8.08
CA ARG A 191 -20.68 3.94 -9.53
C ARG A 191 -20.88 5.39 -9.95
N THR A 192 -21.50 6.21 -9.12
CA THR A 192 -21.69 7.64 -9.40
C THR A 192 -20.38 8.42 -9.36
N ILE A 193 -19.38 7.87 -8.66
CA ILE A 193 -18.05 8.46 -8.54
C ILE A 193 -17.09 7.82 -9.57
N TRP A 194 -17.09 6.49 -9.69
CA TRP A 194 -16.05 5.77 -10.44
C TRP A 194 -16.52 5.18 -11.78
N GLY A 195 -17.77 5.41 -12.15
CA GLY A 195 -18.40 4.88 -13.37
C GLY A 195 -18.97 3.47 -13.20
N ASP A 196 -19.69 3.00 -14.20
CA ASP A 196 -20.42 1.72 -14.15
C ASP A 196 -19.51 0.49 -14.05
N ASN A 197 -18.28 0.59 -14.54
CA ASN A 197 -17.28 -0.48 -14.47
C ASN A 197 -16.51 -0.49 -13.13
N VAL A 198 -16.97 0.19 -12.08
CA VAL A 198 -16.27 0.35 -10.77
C VAL A 198 -15.74 -0.94 -10.15
N ASP A 199 -16.41 -2.07 -10.39
CA ASP A 199 -16.07 -3.38 -9.83
C ASP A 199 -14.95 -4.09 -10.62
N VAL A 200 -14.55 -3.53 -11.78
CA VAL A 200 -13.55 -4.10 -12.69
C VAL A 200 -12.23 -3.35 -12.53
N PHE A 201 -11.13 -4.10 -12.49
CA PHE A 201 -9.78 -3.54 -12.56
C PHE A 201 -9.59 -2.79 -13.88
N ASP A 202 -9.38 -1.48 -13.76
CA ASP A 202 -9.09 -0.60 -14.88
C ASP A 202 -8.08 0.48 -14.43
N HIS A 203 -6.80 0.23 -14.72
CA HIS A 203 -5.73 1.17 -14.37
C HIS A 203 -5.87 2.50 -15.14
N THR A 204 -6.55 2.51 -16.30
CA THR A 204 -6.67 3.71 -17.13
C THR A 204 -7.47 4.84 -16.46
N ARG A 205 -8.27 4.50 -15.42
CA ARG A 205 -8.97 5.46 -14.55
C ARG A 205 -8.06 6.54 -13.96
N PHE A 206 -6.76 6.29 -13.81
CA PHE A 206 -5.83 7.24 -13.21
C PHE A 206 -5.02 8.05 -14.23
N PHE A 207 -5.34 7.94 -15.53
CA PHE A 207 -4.73 8.77 -16.59
C PHE A 207 -5.50 10.07 -16.81
N LYS A 208 -4.85 11.07 -17.44
CA LYS A 208 -5.54 12.29 -17.87
C LYS A 208 -6.40 12.04 -19.10
N THR A 209 -7.63 12.56 -19.11
CA THR A 209 -8.44 12.73 -20.31
C THR A 209 -8.42 14.18 -20.80
N GLY A 210 -8.24 14.38 -22.10
CA GLY A 210 -7.91 15.59 -22.89
C GLY A 210 -8.45 17.00 -22.52
N LYS A 211 -9.32 17.20 -21.54
CA LYS A 211 -9.73 18.57 -21.08
C LYS A 211 -8.93 19.09 -19.87
N GLU A 212 -8.35 18.21 -19.06
CA GLU A 212 -7.56 18.59 -17.87
C GLU A 212 -6.05 18.72 -18.16
N ALA A 213 -5.63 18.48 -19.41
CA ALA A 213 -4.25 18.63 -19.85
C ALA A 213 -3.83 20.10 -20.09
N ASN A 214 -4.80 21.00 -20.31
CA ASN A 214 -4.55 22.40 -20.70
C ASN A 214 -4.39 23.39 -19.52
N GLY A 215 -4.23 22.89 -18.29
CA GLY A 215 -3.87 23.71 -17.13
C GLY A 215 -2.39 24.09 -17.16
N SER A 216 -2.10 25.23 -17.80
CA SER A 216 -0.88 26.06 -17.74
C SER A 216 0.39 25.39 -17.18
N ASP A 217 1.18 24.75 -18.03
CA ASP A 217 2.63 24.66 -17.83
C ASP A 217 3.33 24.66 -19.19
N HIS A 218 4.05 25.73 -19.49
CA HIS A 218 4.76 25.93 -20.75
C HIS A 218 5.98 25.00 -20.81
N ARG A 219 5.88 23.83 -21.48
CA ARG A 219 7.05 23.10 -22.00
C ARG A 219 6.77 22.45 -23.35
N PHE A 220 7.83 22.38 -24.13
CA PHE A 220 7.94 22.20 -25.57
C PHE A 220 7.23 20.95 -26.13
N GLU A 221 6.68 21.15 -27.33
CA GLU A 221 5.98 20.19 -28.19
C GLU A 221 6.82 18.95 -28.52
N GLY A 222 6.18 17.77 -28.52
CA GLY A 222 6.72 16.56 -29.16
C GLY A 222 6.83 15.32 -28.28
N GLU A 223 5.75 14.93 -27.56
CA GLU A 223 5.38 13.56 -27.15
C GLU A 223 4.30 13.68 -26.06
N GLU A 224 3.04 13.36 -26.37
CA GLU A 224 1.96 13.31 -25.37
C GLU A 224 2.17 12.10 -24.44
N ARG A 225 2.99 12.27 -23.40
CA ARG A 225 3.10 11.26 -22.33
C ARG A 225 1.92 11.41 -21.36
N PRO A 226 1.16 10.34 -21.06
CA PRO A 226 0.08 10.41 -20.10
C PRO A 226 0.65 10.71 -18.70
N LYS A 227 0.29 11.87 -18.13
CA LYS A 227 0.61 12.22 -16.74
C LYS A 227 -0.40 11.56 -15.81
N VAL A 228 0.06 10.96 -14.71
CA VAL A 228 -0.80 10.38 -13.67
C VAL A 228 -1.07 11.42 -12.57
N GLN A 229 -2.34 11.73 -12.31
CA GLN A 229 -2.75 12.78 -11.37
C GLN A 229 -3.09 12.19 -10.01
N GLN A 230 -2.90 12.93 -8.90
CA GLN A 230 -3.39 12.49 -7.58
C GLN A 230 -4.91 12.29 -7.54
N SER A 231 -5.64 12.93 -8.46
CA SER A 231 -7.06 12.69 -8.75
C SER A 231 -7.23 11.85 -10.01
N VAL A 232 -8.40 11.26 -10.12
CA VAL A 232 -8.79 10.26 -11.11
C VAL A 232 -9.30 10.97 -12.36
N SER A 233 -9.18 10.33 -13.52
CA SER A 233 -9.73 10.79 -14.80
C SER A 233 -11.22 11.13 -14.68
N GLY A 234 -11.71 12.08 -15.47
CA GLY A 234 -13.16 12.29 -15.63
C GLY A 234 -13.84 13.13 -14.54
N GLY A 235 -13.14 14.06 -13.88
CA GLY A 235 -13.75 15.01 -12.94
C GLY A 235 -14.06 14.43 -11.54
N VAL A 236 -13.53 13.26 -11.21
CA VAL A 236 -13.68 12.64 -9.89
C VAL A 236 -12.89 13.44 -8.85
N HIS A 237 -13.58 13.86 -7.80
CA HIS A 237 -12.97 14.66 -6.75
C HIS A 237 -11.85 13.87 -6.04
N PRO A 238 -10.64 14.43 -5.83
CA PRO A 238 -9.52 13.69 -5.24
C PRO A 238 -9.81 13.05 -3.87
N ALA A 239 -10.73 13.64 -3.09
CA ALA A 239 -11.16 13.09 -1.80
C ALA A 239 -11.98 11.78 -1.91
N ALA A 240 -12.41 11.39 -3.11
CA ALA A 240 -13.05 10.11 -3.37
C ALA A 240 -12.08 8.92 -3.20
N PHE A 241 -10.79 9.14 -3.49
CA PHE A 241 -9.75 8.14 -3.27
C PHE A 241 -9.27 8.18 -1.81
N ARG A 242 -9.56 7.11 -1.08
CA ARG A 242 -9.48 7.01 0.38
C ARG A 242 -8.53 5.91 0.88
N ALA A 243 -7.74 5.29 0.01
CA ALA A 243 -6.83 4.21 0.38
C ALA A 243 -5.78 4.58 1.45
N PHE A 244 -5.46 5.86 1.59
CA PHE A 244 -4.55 6.39 2.61
C PHE A 244 -5.26 7.18 3.72
N GLY A 245 -6.59 7.10 3.81
CA GLY A 245 -7.39 7.94 4.68
C GLY A 245 -7.44 9.39 4.19
N GLY A 246 -7.45 10.36 5.12
CA GLY A 246 -7.54 11.78 4.77
C GLY A 246 -7.77 12.71 5.95
N GLY A 247 -7.66 14.02 5.68
CA GLY A 247 -7.64 15.05 6.71
C GLY A 247 -6.46 14.89 7.68
N LYS A 248 -6.67 15.18 8.95
CA LYS A 248 -5.63 15.09 10.00
C LYS A 248 -5.10 13.68 10.27
N THR A 249 -5.79 12.63 9.81
CA THR A 249 -5.35 11.23 9.96
C THR A 249 -4.96 10.61 8.62
N LEU A 250 -4.54 11.43 7.65
CA LEU A 250 -3.96 10.94 6.40
C LEU A 250 -2.67 10.18 6.70
N CYS A 251 -2.48 9.02 6.05
CA CYS A 251 -1.31 8.17 6.28
C CYS A 251 0.00 8.96 6.05
N PRO A 252 0.86 9.09 7.08
CA PRO A 252 2.15 9.76 6.93
C PRO A 252 3.13 8.96 6.08
N GLY A 253 3.02 7.62 6.10
CA GLY A 253 3.88 6.71 5.34
C GLY A 253 3.55 6.56 3.86
N ARG A 254 2.49 7.21 3.34
CA ARG A 254 1.99 6.98 1.97
C ARG A 254 3.05 7.11 0.87
N TYR A 255 3.99 8.06 1.00
CA TYR A 255 5.05 8.22 0.01
C TYR A 255 6.09 7.11 0.11
N PHE A 256 6.44 6.71 1.34
CA PHE A 256 7.33 5.57 1.58
C PHE A 256 6.73 4.28 1.03
N ALA A 257 5.46 4.01 1.35
CA ALA A 257 4.72 2.85 0.89
C ALA A 257 4.66 2.77 -0.65
N ILE A 258 4.31 3.86 -1.33
CA ILE A 258 4.30 3.89 -2.79
C ILE A 258 5.71 3.65 -3.35
N ASN A 259 6.75 4.29 -2.80
CA ASN A 259 8.11 4.08 -3.27
C ASN A 259 8.56 2.63 -3.11
N GLU A 260 8.26 2.02 -1.96
CA GLU A 260 8.57 0.61 -1.67
C GLU A 260 7.89 -0.32 -2.67
N ILE A 261 6.58 -0.16 -2.90
CA ILE A 261 5.81 -0.95 -3.87
C ILE A 261 6.38 -0.75 -5.28
N LEU A 262 6.61 0.48 -5.72
CA LEU A 262 7.11 0.78 -7.07
C LEU A 262 8.47 0.12 -7.31
N VAL A 263 9.41 0.25 -6.37
CA VAL A 263 10.75 -0.33 -6.51
C VAL A 263 10.68 -1.85 -6.50
N PHE A 264 9.94 -2.45 -5.57
CA PHE A 264 9.84 -3.89 -5.48
C PHE A 264 9.20 -4.48 -6.74
N VAL A 265 8.07 -3.92 -7.18
CA VAL A 265 7.38 -4.36 -8.40
C VAL A 265 8.27 -4.17 -9.62
N ALA A 266 8.96 -3.04 -9.75
CA ALA A 266 9.89 -2.79 -10.83
C ALA A 266 11.00 -3.85 -10.91
N VAL A 267 11.62 -4.19 -9.79
CA VAL A 267 12.66 -5.23 -9.74
C VAL A 267 12.08 -6.59 -10.16
N ILE A 268 10.91 -6.97 -9.66
CA ILE A 268 10.28 -8.25 -10.03
C ILE A 268 9.93 -8.29 -11.52
N VAL A 269 9.31 -7.24 -12.05
CA VAL A 269 8.89 -7.16 -13.46
C VAL A 269 10.09 -7.19 -14.41
N LEU A 270 11.23 -6.60 -14.01
CA LEU A 270 12.47 -6.65 -14.76
C LEU A 270 13.13 -8.03 -14.75
N THR A 271 13.03 -8.77 -13.65
CA THR A 271 13.90 -9.93 -13.39
C THR A 271 13.20 -11.29 -13.52
N LEU A 272 11.87 -11.32 -13.40
CA LEU A 272 11.08 -12.55 -13.31
C LEU A 272 9.90 -12.57 -14.31
N ASP A 273 9.52 -13.78 -14.71
CA ASP A 273 8.27 -14.12 -15.39
C ASP A 273 7.41 -14.99 -14.47
N PHE A 274 6.12 -14.66 -14.39
CA PHE A 274 5.13 -15.44 -13.64
C PHE A 274 4.12 -16.01 -14.62
N GLU A 275 3.72 -17.25 -14.38
CA GLU A 275 2.76 -17.98 -15.23
C GLU A 275 1.83 -18.86 -14.41
N ALA A 276 0.73 -19.27 -15.05
CA ALA A 276 -0.12 -20.33 -14.51
C ALA A 276 0.69 -21.62 -14.28
N VAL A 277 0.37 -22.37 -13.22
CA VAL A 277 1.15 -23.55 -12.79
C VAL A 277 1.16 -24.65 -13.84
N ASP A 278 0.09 -24.79 -14.60
CA ASP A 278 -0.04 -25.72 -15.72
C ASP A 278 0.56 -25.18 -17.04
N GLY A 279 1.04 -23.93 -17.04
CA GLY A 279 1.56 -23.25 -18.23
C GLY A 279 0.48 -22.96 -19.29
N ILE A 280 -0.80 -23.13 -18.95
CA ILE A 280 -1.92 -23.01 -19.89
C ILE A 280 -2.88 -21.92 -19.39
N GLY A 281 -3.03 -20.87 -20.18
CA GLY A 281 -3.98 -19.79 -19.89
C GLY A 281 -3.42 -18.70 -18.96
N GLU A 282 -4.32 -17.85 -18.48
CA GLU A 282 -4.01 -16.68 -17.66
C GLU A 282 -3.93 -17.04 -16.17
N ILE A 283 -3.15 -16.27 -15.40
CA ILE A 283 -3.13 -16.39 -13.94
C ILE A 283 -4.49 -15.95 -13.39
N GLY A 284 -5.18 -16.87 -12.71
CA GLY A 284 -6.46 -16.57 -12.05
C GLY A 284 -6.32 -15.50 -10.96
N ILE A 285 -7.24 -14.54 -10.97
CA ILE A 285 -7.31 -13.48 -9.96
C ILE A 285 -8.41 -13.84 -8.95
N PRO A 286 -8.08 -14.16 -7.69
CA PRO A 286 -9.06 -14.50 -6.69
C PRO A 286 -9.80 -13.25 -6.21
N LYS A 287 -10.93 -13.46 -5.55
CA LYS A 287 -11.62 -12.38 -4.84
C LYS A 287 -10.81 -11.94 -3.62
N LYS A 288 -10.95 -10.68 -3.23
CA LYS A 288 -10.50 -10.20 -1.92
C LYS A 288 -11.36 -10.82 -0.82
N ASN A 289 -10.76 -11.08 0.34
CA ASN A 289 -11.46 -11.56 1.52
C ASN A 289 -12.16 -10.39 2.22
N ASP A 290 -13.41 -10.13 1.84
CA ASP A 290 -14.27 -9.09 2.42
C ASP A 290 -15.10 -9.58 3.62
N SER A 291 -14.86 -10.81 4.09
CA SER A 291 -15.51 -11.38 5.27
C SER A 291 -14.87 -10.97 6.61
N VAL A 292 -13.75 -10.25 6.55
CA VAL A 292 -12.99 -9.81 7.72
C VAL A 292 -13.14 -8.32 7.96
N LEU A 293 -12.83 -7.88 9.19
CA LEU A 293 -12.81 -6.46 9.52
C LEU A 293 -11.75 -5.73 8.65
N PRO A 294 -12.11 -4.72 7.85
CA PRO A 294 -11.18 -4.08 6.91
C PRO A 294 -10.26 -3.07 7.64
N VAL A 295 -9.28 -3.61 8.35
CA VAL A 295 -8.26 -2.84 9.09
C VAL A 295 -7.06 -2.43 8.22
N HIS A 296 -6.87 -3.09 7.08
CA HIS A 296 -5.83 -2.84 6.08
C HIS A 296 -6.36 -3.25 4.69
N VAL A 297 -5.53 -3.14 3.64
CA VAL A 297 -5.84 -3.68 2.31
C VAL A 297 -6.15 -5.17 2.42
N LEU A 298 -7.26 -5.60 1.84
CA LEU A 298 -7.78 -6.96 2.00
C LEU A 298 -6.93 -7.98 1.23
N GLU A 299 -6.58 -9.07 1.90
CA GLU A 299 -5.89 -10.24 1.34
C GLU A 299 -6.82 -11.02 0.37
N PRO A 300 -6.28 -11.88 -0.51
CA PRO A 300 -7.11 -12.78 -1.31
C PRO A 300 -7.81 -13.83 -0.44
N VAL A 301 -8.97 -14.34 -0.89
CA VAL A 301 -9.69 -15.44 -0.23
C VAL A 301 -8.92 -16.77 -0.25
N GLU A 302 -8.04 -16.94 -1.23
CA GLU A 302 -7.24 -18.15 -1.39
C GLU A 302 -5.84 -17.81 -1.94
N PRO A 303 -4.81 -18.63 -1.62
CA PRO A 303 -3.48 -18.44 -2.19
C PRO A 303 -3.48 -18.62 -3.71
N VAL A 304 -2.79 -17.73 -4.42
CA VAL A 304 -2.56 -17.87 -5.86
C VAL A 304 -1.25 -18.60 -6.09
N LYS A 305 -1.31 -19.74 -6.80
CA LYS A 305 -0.12 -20.48 -7.19
C LYS A 305 0.32 -20.03 -8.58
N VAL A 306 1.61 -19.72 -8.72
CA VAL A 306 2.24 -19.34 -9.98
C VAL A 306 3.53 -20.12 -10.17
N SER A 307 3.87 -20.42 -11.41
CA SER A 307 5.24 -20.80 -11.79
C SER A 307 6.07 -19.53 -11.93
N VAL A 308 7.24 -19.49 -11.32
CA VAL A 308 8.14 -18.33 -11.37
C VAL A 308 9.43 -18.74 -12.06
N ARG A 309 9.80 -17.99 -13.10
CA ARG A 309 11.04 -18.18 -13.84
C ARG A 309 11.86 -16.91 -13.84
N ARG A 310 13.19 -17.04 -13.81
CA ARG A 310 14.10 -15.92 -14.04
C ARG A 310 14.15 -15.64 -15.55
N ARG A 311 14.06 -14.36 -15.94
CA ARG A 311 14.24 -13.94 -17.33
C ARG A 311 15.70 -14.16 -17.77
N GLU A 312 15.91 -14.54 -19.04
CA GLU A 312 17.24 -14.87 -19.57
C GLU A 312 18.09 -13.62 -19.87
N ASP A 313 17.47 -12.50 -20.24
CA ASP A 313 18.16 -11.25 -20.64
C ASP A 313 18.40 -10.24 -19.49
N VAL A 314 18.52 -10.73 -18.26
CA VAL A 314 18.44 -9.87 -17.06
C VAL A 314 19.81 -9.34 -16.64
N ARG A 315 19.99 -8.02 -16.79
CA ARG A 315 21.04 -7.26 -16.11
C ARG A 315 20.91 -7.41 -14.59
N LYS A 316 22.03 -7.45 -13.87
CA LYS A 316 21.99 -7.40 -12.40
C LYS A 316 21.55 -5.99 -11.98
N ILE A 317 20.38 -5.89 -11.35
CA ILE A 317 19.77 -4.61 -10.98
C ILE A 317 20.12 -4.23 -9.54
N THR A 318 20.59 -3.01 -9.36
CA THR A 318 20.75 -2.31 -8.08
C THR A 318 19.79 -1.11 -8.04
N VAL A 319 19.49 -0.58 -6.85
CA VAL A 319 18.60 0.59 -6.66
C VAL A 319 19.41 1.75 -6.08
#